data_AF-A0A7S3E8D3-F1
#
_entry.id   AF-A0A7S3E8D3-F1
#
_cell.length_a   1.000
_cell.length_b   1.000
_cell.length_c   1.000
_cell.angle_alpha   90.00
_cell.angle_beta   90.00
_cell.angle_gamma   90.00
#
_symmetry.space_group_name_H-M   'P 1'
#
loop_
_entity.id
_entity.type
_entity.pdbx_description
1 polymer ?
#
loop_
_entity_poly.entity_id
_entity_poly.type
_entity_poly.pdbx_seq_one_letter_code
_entity_poly.pdbx_strand_id
1 'polypeptide(L)'
;MLMPEDPNATIIMLGTGTGVAPFRAYIRRAFAEKNPDYKFNGLMWLFLGVPTSSTLLYKSEFEQFANDFPDNFRVDYAVSREQTDSQGRKMYLQYRMADYAEELKELFKKPNTYVYMCGLRGMEPGIDELMSELFEKDGMDWVAYRKQMKKDKRWEVETY
;
A
#
# COMPACT_ATOMS: atom_id res chain seq x y z
N MET A 1 -6.19 -4.38 -12.20
CA MET A 1 -5.77 -3.02 -11.76
C MET A 1 -4.74 -2.43 -12.72
N LEU A 2 -4.79 -1.13 -13.02
CA LEU A 2 -3.81 -0.44 -13.88
C LEU A 2 -3.11 0.70 -13.12
N MET A 3 -1.80 0.84 -13.33
CA MET A 3 -0.99 1.91 -12.77
C MET A 3 -1.37 3.26 -13.40
N PRO A 4 -1.42 4.39 -12.66
CA PRO A 4 -1.77 5.68 -13.22
C PRO A 4 -0.71 6.16 -14.20
N GLU A 5 -1.12 6.97 -15.18
CA GLU A 5 -0.20 7.55 -16.19
C GLU A 5 0.64 8.70 -15.62
N ASP A 6 0.16 9.37 -14.57
CA ASP A 6 0.89 10.48 -13.92
C ASP A 6 2.18 9.97 -13.27
N PRO A 7 3.36 10.38 -13.75
CA PRO A 7 4.64 9.95 -13.19
C PRO A 7 4.89 10.49 -11.78
N ASN A 8 4.14 11.49 -11.32
CA ASN A 8 4.25 12.09 -9.98
C ASN A 8 3.16 11.58 -9.01
N ALA A 9 2.40 10.56 -9.40
CA ALA A 9 1.36 9.98 -8.57
C ALA A 9 1.95 9.42 -7.26
N THR A 10 1.17 9.51 -6.19
CA THR A 10 1.39 8.69 -5.00
C THR A 10 0.63 7.37 -5.17
N ILE A 11 1.31 6.24 -5.01
CA ILE A 11 0.77 4.90 -5.23
C ILE A 11 0.98 4.08 -3.97
N ILE A 12 -0.11 3.79 -3.26
CA ILE A 12 -0.11 2.99 -2.04
C ILE A 12 -0.60 1.59 -2.38
N MET A 13 0.22 0.59 -2.10
CA MET A 13 0.01 -0.80 -2.50
C MET A 13 -0.16 -1.66 -1.25
N LEU A 14 -1.31 -2.30 -1.10
CA LEU A 14 -1.70 -3.08 0.07
C LEU A 14 -1.81 -4.55 -0.33
N GLY A 15 -0.77 -5.33 -0.04
CA GLY A 15 -0.64 -6.72 -0.49
C GLY A 15 -0.67 -7.74 0.64
N THR A 16 -1.36 -8.86 0.45
CA THR A 16 -1.17 -10.06 1.27
C THR A 16 -0.76 -11.27 0.44
N GLY A 17 0.29 -11.98 0.89
CA GLY A 17 0.79 -13.19 0.22
C GLY A 17 1.06 -12.97 -1.29
N THR A 18 0.39 -13.76 -2.14
CA THR A 18 0.53 -13.69 -3.60
C THR A 18 -0.05 -12.41 -4.23
N GLY A 19 -0.82 -11.63 -3.48
CA GLY A 19 -1.33 -10.33 -3.91
C GLY A 19 -0.25 -9.28 -4.18
N VAL A 20 1.01 -9.56 -3.84
CA VAL A 20 2.16 -8.72 -4.22
C VAL A 20 2.46 -8.73 -5.73
N ALA A 21 1.95 -9.71 -6.47
CA ALA A 21 2.26 -9.91 -7.88
C ALA A 21 2.05 -8.66 -8.78
N PRO A 22 0.88 -7.98 -8.78
CA PRO A 22 0.70 -6.75 -9.55
C PRO A 22 1.65 -5.63 -9.11
N PHE A 23 1.91 -5.51 -7.81
CA PHE A 23 2.76 -4.45 -7.26
C PHE A 23 4.21 -4.61 -7.67
N ARG A 24 4.70 -5.85 -7.74
CA ARG A 24 6.02 -6.12 -8.29
C ARG A 24 6.17 -5.62 -9.73
N ALA A 25 5.13 -5.78 -10.55
CA ALA A 25 5.16 -5.26 -11.92
C ALA A 25 5.21 -3.72 -11.93
N TYR A 26 4.44 -3.05 -11.07
CA TYR A 26 4.46 -1.58 -10.97
C TYR A 26 5.81 -1.05 -10.52
N ILE A 27 6.39 -1.64 -9.48
CA ILE A 27 7.71 -1.26 -8.93
C ILE A 27 8.80 -1.45 -9.98
N ARG A 28 8.82 -2.59 -10.69
CA ARG A 28 9.78 -2.82 -11.78
C ARG A 28 9.61 -1.83 -12.94
N ARG A 29 8.37 -1.54 -13.35
CA ARG A 29 8.09 -0.52 -14.37
C ARG A 29 8.61 0.87 -13.95
N ALA A 30 8.47 1.22 -12.67
CA ALA A 30 8.91 2.52 -12.16
C ALA A 30 10.43 2.63 -12.02
N PHE A 31 11.10 1.57 -11.57
CA PHE A 31 12.49 1.67 -11.08
C PHE A 31 13.51 0.79 -11.80
N ALA A 32 13.08 -0.27 -12.50
CA ALA A 32 13.98 -1.18 -13.22
C ALA A 32 14.00 -0.94 -14.73
N GLU A 33 12.85 -0.57 -15.30
CA GLU A 33 12.70 -0.35 -16.74
C GLU A 33 13.21 1.03 -17.14
N LYS A 34 13.96 1.08 -18.25
CA LYS A 34 14.32 2.34 -18.90
C LYS A 34 13.27 2.65 -19.95
N ASN A 35 12.34 3.54 -19.63
CA ASN A 35 11.34 4.02 -20.57
C ASN A 35 11.64 5.49 -20.93
N PRO A 36 11.94 5.82 -22.20
CA PRO A 36 12.25 7.20 -22.59
C PRO A 36 11.08 8.16 -22.38
N ASP A 37 9.84 7.66 -22.46
CA ASP A 37 8.63 8.46 -22.38
C ASP A 37 8.01 8.46 -20.98
N TYR A 38 8.56 7.68 -20.04
CA TYR A 38 8.02 7.52 -18.70
C TYR A 38 9.12 7.38 -17.66
N LYS A 39 9.19 8.34 -16.74
CA LYS A 39 10.06 8.28 -15.56
C LYS A 39 9.24 8.59 -14.33
N PHE A 40 9.07 7.61 -13.45
CA PHE A 40 8.37 7.81 -12.19
C PHE A 40 9.19 8.72 -11.27
N ASN A 41 8.56 9.78 -10.75
CA ASN A 41 9.14 10.71 -9.77
C ASN A 41 8.22 10.91 -8.54
N GLY A 42 7.11 10.17 -8.48
CA GLY A 42 6.19 10.19 -7.34
C GLY A 42 6.65 9.31 -6.19
N LEU A 43 5.70 8.91 -5.35
CA LEU A 43 5.92 8.03 -4.21
C LEU A 43 5.20 6.70 -4.44
N MET A 44 5.92 5.59 -4.37
CA MET A 44 5.36 4.25 -4.25
C MET A 44 5.58 3.75 -2.83
N TRP A 45 4.52 3.26 -2.19
CA TRP A 45 4.61 2.68 -0.86
C TRP A 45 3.93 1.32 -0.81
N LEU A 46 4.72 0.27 -0.63
CA LEU A 46 4.25 -1.10 -0.49
C LEU A 46 4.08 -1.47 0.98
N PHE A 47 2.89 -1.91 1.36
CA PHE A 47 2.64 -2.68 2.57
C PHE A 47 2.44 -4.14 2.19
N LEU A 48 3.26 -5.05 2.74
CA LEU A 48 3.19 -6.48 2.46
C LEU A 48 2.99 -7.31 3.74
N GLY A 49 1.83 -7.96 3.82
CA GLY A 49 1.44 -8.84 4.92
C GLY A 49 1.71 -10.31 4.60
N VAL A 50 2.42 -11.00 5.51
CA VAL A 50 2.75 -12.43 5.39
C VAL A 50 2.75 -13.12 6.76
N PRO A 51 2.66 -14.47 6.82
CA PRO A 51 2.75 -15.17 8.09
C PRO A 51 4.15 -15.13 8.72
N THR A 52 5.21 -15.38 7.94
CA THR A 52 6.60 -15.51 8.43
C THR A 52 7.57 -14.75 7.52
N SER A 53 8.74 -14.36 8.03
CA SER A 53 9.75 -13.66 7.23
C SER A 53 10.24 -14.49 6.05
N SER A 54 10.25 -15.81 6.18
CA SER A 54 10.58 -16.75 5.09
C SER A 54 9.58 -16.74 3.93
N THR A 55 8.38 -16.18 4.14
CA THR A 55 7.33 -16.07 3.12
C THR A 55 7.24 -14.66 2.51
N LEU A 56 8.19 -13.78 2.82
CA LEU A 56 8.32 -12.46 2.17
C LEU A 56 8.81 -12.63 0.73
N LEU A 57 7.85 -12.70 -0.19
CA LEU A 57 8.12 -12.80 -1.63
C LEU A 57 8.87 -11.55 -2.12
N TYR A 58 9.97 -11.76 -2.85
CA TYR A 58 10.79 -10.71 -3.48
C TYR A 58 11.41 -9.68 -2.52
N LYS A 59 11.56 -10.03 -1.23
CA LYS A 59 12.11 -9.15 -0.18
C LYS A 59 13.39 -8.42 -0.60
N SER A 60 14.39 -9.15 -1.10
CA SER A 60 15.69 -8.58 -1.49
C SER A 60 15.57 -7.58 -2.63
N GLU A 61 14.67 -7.83 -3.58
CA GLU A 61 14.41 -6.91 -4.70
C GLU A 61 13.76 -5.62 -4.22
N PHE A 62 12.76 -5.69 -3.35
CA PHE A 62 12.13 -4.49 -2.78
C PHE A 62 13.07 -3.72 -1.86
N GLU A 63 13.87 -4.39 -1.04
CA GLU A 63 14.87 -3.72 -0.19
C GLU A 63 15.94 -3.02 -1.03
N GLN A 64 16.34 -3.61 -2.16
CA GLN A 64 17.25 -2.95 -3.10
C GLN A 64 16.62 -1.67 -3.69
N PHE A 65 15.36 -1.73 -4.16
CA PHE A 65 14.69 -0.53 -4.67
C PHE A 65 14.51 0.54 -3.60
N ALA A 66 14.22 0.16 -2.35
CA ALA A 66 14.05 1.12 -1.26
C ALA A 66 15.37 1.81 -0.91
N ASN A 67 16.48 1.08 -1.02
CA ASN A 67 17.83 1.64 -0.85
C ASN A 67 18.23 2.55 -2.02
N ASP A 68 17.91 2.17 -3.25
CA ASP A 68 18.33 2.92 -4.46
C ASP A 68 17.46 4.15 -4.71
N PHE A 69 16.20 4.13 -4.26
CA PHE A 69 15.21 5.18 -4.47
C PHE A 69 14.53 5.59 -3.14
N PRO A 70 15.28 6.03 -2.11
CA PRO A 70 14.75 6.26 -0.77
C PRO A 70 13.67 7.35 -0.69
N ASP A 71 13.68 8.30 -1.63
CA ASP A 71 12.69 9.38 -1.71
C ASP A 71 11.42 8.98 -2.50
N ASN A 72 11.48 7.90 -3.28
CA ASN A 72 10.39 7.49 -4.20
C ASN A 72 9.79 6.13 -3.87
N PHE A 73 10.49 5.27 -3.12
CA PHE A 73 9.99 3.94 -2.79
C PHE A 73 10.16 3.60 -1.31
N ARG A 74 9.06 3.15 -0.70
CA ARG A 74 9.00 2.63 0.67
C ARG A 74 8.38 1.25 0.67
N VAL A 75 8.85 0.41 1.58
CA VAL A 75 8.28 -0.92 1.82
C VAL A 75 8.18 -1.21 3.31
N ASP A 76 7.00 -1.64 3.74
CA ASP A 76 6.68 -1.98 5.12
C ASP A 76 6.11 -3.40 5.20
N TYR A 77 6.69 -4.21 6.08
CA TYR A 77 6.32 -5.60 6.24
C TYR A 77 5.48 -5.82 7.50
N ALA A 78 4.40 -6.59 7.37
CA ALA A 78 3.58 -7.05 8.48
C ALA A 78 3.72 -8.57 8.61
N VAL A 79 4.56 -9.04 9.55
CA VAL A 79 4.89 -10.46 9.72
C VAL A 79 4.15 -11.04 10.92
N SER A 80 2.92 -11.51 10.68
CA SER A 80 1.95 -11.82 11.74
C SER A 80 2.36 -12.89 12.77
N ARG A 81 3.29 -13.81 12.48
CA ARG A 81 3.76 -14.83 13.44
C ARG A 81 5.03 -14.44 14.18
N GLU A 82 5.69 -13.35 13.79
CA GLU A 82 7.01 -12.97 14.31
C GLU A 82 7.03 -11.55 14.87
N GLN A 83 6.06 -10.72 14.50
CA GLN A 83 5.93 -9.35 14.96
C GLN A 83 4.61 -9.17 15.71
N THR A 84 4.65 -8.26 16.69
CA THR A 84 3.47 -7.81 17.42
C THR A 84 3.40 -6.29 17.42
N ASP A 85 2.19 -5.75 17.53
CA ASP A 85 1.99 -4.33 17.72
C ASP A 85 2.22 -3.92 19.19
N SER A 86 2.01 -2.64 19.50
CA SER A 86 2.15 -2.10 20.85
C SER A 86 1.20 -2.73 21.89
N GLN A 87 0.14 -3.42 21.44
CA GLN A 87 -0.84 -4.09 22.29
C GLN A 87 -0.60 -5.61 22.38
N GLY A 88 0.50 -6.12 21.80
CA GLY A 88 0.82 -7.55 21.77
C GLY A 88 -0.01 -8.38 20.77
N ARG A 89 -0.77 -7.73 19.88
CA ARG A 89 -1.54 -8.40 18.83
C ARG A 89 -0.60 -8.80 17.69
N LYS A 90 -0.92 -9.88 17.00
CA LYS A 90 -0.20 -10.31 15.78
C LYS A 90 -0.17 -9.18 14.75
N MET A 91 1.00 -8.91 14.19
CA MET A 91 1.18 -7.82 13.22
C MET A 91 0.56 -8.16 11.86
N TYR A 92 -0.70 -7.79 11.67
CA TYR A 92 -1.39 -7.79 10.38
C TYR A 92 -1.23 -6.44 9.67
N LEU A 93 -1.61 -6.40 8.39
CA LEU A 93 -1.38 -5.24 7.52
C LEU A 93 -1.98 -3.95 8.09
N GLN A 94 -3.22 -4.00 8.59
CA GLN A 94 -3.90 -2.85 9.19
C GLN A 94 -3.16 -2.31 10.42
N TYR A 95 -2.53 -3.17 11.22
CA TYR A 95 -1.78 -2.71 12.39
C TYR A 95 -0.44 -2.07 11.97
N ARG A 96 0.21 -2.61 10.94
CA ARG A 96 1.40 -1.96 10.36
C ARG A 96 1.05 -0.60 9.74
N MET A 97 -0.10 -0.49 9.08
CA MET A 97 -0.58 0.80 8.56
C MET A 97 -0.88 1.78 9.68
N ALA A 98 -1.39 1.32 10.83
CA ALA A 98 -1.67 2.17 11.98
C ALA A 98 -0.41 2.88 12.53
N ASP A 99 0.78 2.26 12.41
CA ASP A 99 2.06 2.90 12.75
C ASP A 99 2.31 4.20 11.96
N TYR A 100 1.68 4.31 10.78
CA TYR A 100 1.81 5.44 9.84
C TYR A 100 0.49 6.18 9.61
N ALA A 101 -0.47 6.03 10.53
CA ALA A 101 -1.83 6.55 10.48
C ALA A 101 -1.94 7.99 9.94
N GLU A 102 -1.22 8.94 10.57
CA GLU A 102 -1.31 10.36 10.21
C GLU A 102 -0.72 10.64 8.83
N GLU A 103 0.40 10.01 8.48
CA GLU A 103 1.02 10.17 7.16
C GLU A 103 0.10 9.59 6.06
N LEU A 104 -0.41 8.38 6.25
CA LEU A 104 -1.35 7.75 5.31
C LEU A 104 -2.61 8.60 5.14
N LYS A 105 -3.16 9.13 6.24
CA LYS A 105 -4.33 10.03 6.18
C LYS A 105 -4.08 11.24 5.28
N GLU A 106 -2.95 11.92 5.45
CA GLU A 106 -2.59 13.07 4.62
C GLU A 106 -2.31 12.67 3.17
N LEU A 107 -1.68 11.54 2.90
CA LEU A 107 -1.51 11.02 1.55
C LEU A 107 -2.86 10.73 0.89
N PHE A 108 -3.79 10.07 1.58
CA PHE A 108 -5.08 9.67 1.02
C PHE A 108 -5.96 10.87 0.64
N LYS A 109 -5.79 12.02 1.29
CA LYS A 109 -6.47 13.27 0.96
C LYS A 109 -5.96 13.91 -0.33
N LYS A 110 -4.74 13.58 -0.78
CA LYS A 110 -4.18 14.17 -2.00
C LYS A 110 -4.90 13.62 -3.24
N PRO A 111 -5.23 14.48 -4.22
CA PRO A 111 -5.95 14.05 -5.43
C PRO A 111 -5.12 13.14 -6.35
N ASN A 112 -3.78 13.19 -6.25
CA ASN A 112 -2.86 12.33 -7.01
C ASN A 112 -2.48 11.03 -6.26
N THR A 113 -3.20 10.67 -5.19
CA THR A 113 -3.00 9.41 -4.47
C THR A 113 -3.94 8.33 -4.97
N TYR A 114 -3.36 7.21 -5.35
CA TYR A 114 -4.01 5.99 -5.82
C TYR A 114 -3.69 4.86 -4.85
N VAL A 115 -4.70 4.09 -4.47
CA VAL A 115 -4.58 2.96 -3.54
C VAL A 115 -5.02 1.69 -4.25
N TYR A 116 -4.18 0.67 -4.15
CA TYR A 116 -4.41 -0.64 -4.72
C TYR A 116 -4.34 -1.71 -3.63
N MET A 117 -5.33 -2.59 -3.60
CA MET A 117 -5.40 -3.68 -2.63
C MET A 117 -5.51 -5.02 -3.35
N CYS A 118 -4.63 -5.96 -3.02
CA CYS A 118 -4.61 -7.27 -3.65
C CYS A 118 -4.21 -8.39 -2.69
N GLY A 119 -4.86 -9.54 -2.80
CA GLY A 119 -4.52 -10.74 -2.04
C GLY A 119 -5.74 -11.58 -1.67
N LEU A 120 -5.63 -12.31 -0.56
CA LEU A 120 -6.71 -13.17 -0.09
C LEU A 120 -7.89 -12.34 0.44
N ARG A 121 -9.11 -12.82 0.19
CA ARG A 121 -10.33 -12.25 0.80
C ARG A 121 -10.22 -12.19 2.32
N GLY A 122 -10.74 -11.09 2.89
CA GLY A 122 -10.80 -10.88 4.33
C GLY A 122 -9.76 -9.91 4.87
N MET A 123 -8.91 -9.34 4.01
CA MET A 123 -8.02 -8.23 4.40
C MET A 123 -8.75 -6.88 4.38
N GLU A 124 -9.79 -6.74 3.57
CA GLU A 124 -10.53 -5.49 3.36
C GLU A 124 -11.19 -4.96 4.64
N PRO A 125 -11.90 -5.78 5.45
CA PRO A 125 -12.61 -5.27 6.61
C PRO A 125 -11.69 -4.60 7.65
N GLY A 126 -10.53 -5.19 7.94
CA GLY A 126 -9.59 -4.62 8.91
C GLY A 126 -8.94 -3.32 8.43
N ILE A 127 -8.74 -3.18 7.11
CA ILE A 127 -8.25 -1.93 6.52
C ILE A 127 -9.36 -0.87 6.53
N ASP A 128 -10.60 -1.24 6.19
CA ASP A 128 -11.74 -0.33 6.26
C ASP A 128 -12.00 0.19 7.69
N GLU A 129 -11.90 -0.67 8.70
CA GLU A 129 -12.05 -0.30 10.11
C GLU A 129 -10.98 0.72 10.52
N LEU A 130 -9.71 0.43 10.26
CA LEU A 130 -8.60 1.37 10.50
C LEU A 130 -8.86 2.72 9.82
N MET A 131 -9.17 2.72 8.53
CA MET A 131 -9.35 3.95 7.77
C MET A 131 -10.57 4.75 8.25
N SER A 132 -11.62 4.07 8.73
CA SER A 132 -12.78 4.71 9.36
C SER A 132 -12.36 5.45 10.62
N GLU A 133 -11.62 4.81 11.53
CA GLU A 133 -11.11 5.45 12.74
C GLU A 133 -10.20 6.66 12.43
N LEU A 134 -9.40 6.58 11.37
CA LEU A 134 -8.50 7.67 10.96
C LEU A 134 -9.25 8.89 10.42
N PHE A 135 -10.28 8.66 9.59
CA PHE A 135 -11.04 9.73 8.94
C PHE A 135 -12.10 10.33 9.87
N GLU A 136 -12.70 9.53 10.77
CA GLU A 136 -13.67 10.01 11.76
C GLU A 136 -13.06 11.04 12.72
N LYS A 137 -11.78 10.89 13.08
CA LYS A 137 -11.04 11.87 13.90
C LYS A 137 -11.00 13.26 13.27
N ASP A 138 -11.09 13.34 11.95
CA ASP A 138 -11.13 14.59 11.18
C ASP A 138 -12.56 14.99 10.79
N GLY A 139 -13.58 14.31 11.33
CA GLY A 139 -14.99 14.55 11.02
C GLY A 139 -15.39 14.12 9.60
N MET A 140 -14.65 13.22 8.96
CA MET A 140 -14.93 12.72 7.62
C MET A 140 -15.51 11.31 7.63
N ASP A 141 -16.50 11.06 6.78
CA ASP A 141 -17.05 9.73 6.54
C ASP A 141 -16.16 8.95 5.56
N TRP A 142 -15.40 7.97 6.07
CA TRP A 142 -14.55 7.10 5.26
C TRP A 142 -15.32 6.32 4.20
N VAL A 143 -16.53 5.85 4.51
CA VAL A 143 -17.33 5.05 3.58
C VAL A 143 -17.73 5.89 2.37
N ALA A 144 -18.19 7.12 2.63
CA ALA A 144 -18.48 8.09 1.57
C ALA A 144 -17.22 8.49 0.79
N TYR A 145 -16.12 8.78 1.48
CA TYR A 145 -14.86 9.18 0.85
C TYR A 145 -14.28 8.09 -0.04
N ARG A 146 -14.19 6.85 0.45
CA ARG A 146 -13.76 5.68 -0.32
C ARG A 146 -14.66 5.42 -1.52
N LYS A 147 -15.98 5.62 -1.39
CA LYS A 147 -16.91 5.51 -2.53
C LYS A 147 -16.58 6.54 -3.61
N GLN A 148 -16.18 7.75 -3.23
CA GLN A 148 -15.70 8.76 -4.17
C GLN A 148 -14.36 8.36 -4.80
N MET A 149 -13.38 7.91 -4.01
CA MET A 149 -12.09 7.41 -4.54
C MET A 149 -12.28 6.27 -5.55
N LYS A 150 -13.22 5.35 -5.33
CA LYS A 150 -13.58 4.29 -6.29
C LYS A 150 -14.10 4.87 -7.61
N LYS A 151 -14.99 5.88 -7.56
CA LYS A 151 -15.50 6.56 -8.76
C LYS A 151 -14.37 7.26 -9.52
N ASP A 152 -13.44 7.87 -8.79
CA ASP A 152 -12.27 8.56 -9.35
C ASP A 152 -11.18 7.58 -9.84
N LYS A 153 -11.39 6.26 -9.72
CA LYS A 153 -10.39 5.22 -10.02
C LYS A 153 -9.10 5.37 -9.20
N ARG A 154 -9.20 5.91 -7.99
CA ARG A 154 -8.10 6.08 -7.01
C ARG A 154 -8.11 5.03 -5.90
N TRP A 155 -9.11 4.15 -5.88
CA TRP A 155 -9.19 3.02 -4.96
C TRP A 155 -9.61 1.78 -5.73
N GLU A 156 -8.68 0.85 -5.95
CA GLU A 156 -8.93 -0.41 -6.66
C GLU A 156 -8.63 -1.61 -5.76
N VAL A 157 -9.49 -2.63 -5.85
CA VAL A 157 -9.40 -3.84 -5.02
C VAL A 157 -9.55 -5.07 -5.91
N GLU A 158 -8.65 -6.03 -5.74
CA GLU A 158 -8.65 -7.31 -6.43
C GLU A 158 -8.31 -8.44 -5.43
N THR A 159 -9.34 -8.98 -4.78
CA THR A 159 -9.22 -10.05 -3.78
C THR A 159 -9.88 -11.35 -4.25
N TYR A 160 -9.26 -12.48 -3.92
CA TYR A 160 -9.69 -13.81 -4.35
C TYR A 160 -9.79 -14.81 -3.18
#